data_AF-A0A1V3X630-F1
#
_entry.id   AF-A0A1V3X630-F1
#
_cell.length_a   1.000
_cell.length_b   1.000
_cell.length_c   1.000
_cell.angle_alpha   90.00
_cell.angle_beta   90.00
_cell.angle_gamma   90.00
#
_symmetry.space_group_name_H-M   'P 1'
#
loop_
_entity.id
_entity.type
_entity.pdbx_description
1 polymer ?
#
loop_
_entity_poly.entity_id
_entity_poly.type
_entity_poly.pdbx_seq_one_letter_code
_entity_poly.pdbx_strand_id
1 'polypeptide(L)' 'MARLIEGSATMRVNDALEEDEVAEGYILTCQGVPDTDSITVRYE' A
#
# COMPACT_ATOMS: atom_id res chain seq x y z
N MET A 1 4.21 -6.91 7.56
CA MET A 1 3.85 -5.66 6.85
C MET A 1 3.57 -6.00 5.39
N ALA A 2 2.86 -5.16 4.63
CA ALA A 2 2.56 -5.44 3.22
C ALA A 2 3.16 -4.39 2.31
N ARG A 3 3.71 -4.82 1.17
CA ARG A 3 4.32 -3.93 0.16
C ARG A 3 3.69 -4.16 -1.20
N LEU A 4 3.36 -3.09 -1.91
CA LEU A 4 2.94 -3.13 -3.31
C LEU A 4 4.10 -3.56 -4.19
N ILE A 5 3.88 -4.59 -5.00
CA ILE A 5 4.83 -5.08 -6.00
C ILE A 5 4.31 -4.87 -7.42
N GLU A 6 2.99 -4.72 -7.60
CA GLU A 6 2.39 -4.41 -8.90
C GLU A 6 1.10 -3.59 -8.72
N GLY A 7 0.89 -2.62 -9.61
CA GLY A 7 -0.24 -1.69 -9.58
C GLY A 7 -0.03 -0.53 -8.60
N SER A 8 -1.11 0.21 -8.31
CA SER A 8 -1.11 1.27 -7.31
C SER A 8 -2.35 1.19 -6.44
N ALA A 9 -2.23 1.65 -5.20
CA ALA A 9 -3.35 1.77 -4.30
C ALA A 9 -3.19 3.01 -3.42
N THR A 10 -4.30 3.72 -3.23
CA THR A 10 -4.38 4.88 -2.35
C THR A 10 -4.85 4.45 -0.97
N MET A 11 -4.12 4.81 0.08
CA MET A 11 -4.58 4.62 1.46
C MET A 11 -5.55 5.74 1.85
N ARG A 12 -6.74 5.38 2.36
CA ARG A 12 -7.72 6.37 2.83
C ARG A 12 -7.21 7.17 4.02
N VAL A 13 -6.56 6.48 4.94
CA VAL A 13 -5.96 7.05 6.14
C VAL A 13 -4.64 6.31 6.35
N ASN A 14 -3.57 7.06 6.53
CA ASN A 14 -2.27 6.53 6.90
C ASN A 14 -1.84 7.14 8.25
N ASP A 15 -2.15 6.43 9.33
CA ASP A 15 -1.77 6.80 10.70
C ASP A 15 -0.54 6.02 11.22
N ALA A 16 0.02 5.12 10.41
CA ALA A 16 1.01 4.15 10.90
C ALA A 16 2.31 4.07 10.09
N LEU A 17 2.31 4.45 8.81
CA LEU A 17 3.50 4.42 7.95
C LEU A 17 4.08 5.83 7.79
N GLU A 18 5.40 5.94 7.86
CA GLU A 18 6.12 7.17 7.53
C GLU A 18 6.12 7.46 6.01
N GLU A 19 6.42 8.69 5.61
CA GLU A 19 6.36 9.10 4.20
C GLU A 19 7.35 8.33 3.32
N ASP A 20 8.53 7.99 3.85
CA ASP A 20 9.54 7.17 3.18
C ASP A 20 9.07 5.72 3.05
N GLU A 21 8.42 5.14 4.07
CA GLU A 21 7.85 3.79 3.97
C GLU A 21 6.78 3.73 2.87
N VAL A 22 5.92 4.75 2.77
CA VAL A 22 4.94 4.84 1.67
C VAL A 22 5.64 5.01 0.32
N ALA A 23 6.70 5.82 0.25
CA ALA A 23 7.50 5.98 -0.97
C ALA A 23 8.22 4.69 -1.39
N GLU A 24 8.60 3.84 -0.43
CA GLU A 24 9.12 2.49 -0.69
C GLU A 24 8.02 1.50 -1.13
N GLY A 25 6.75 1.89 -1.03
CA GLY A 25 5.59 1.10 -1.47
C GLY A 25 4.95 0.26 -0.36
N TYR A 26 5.24 0.55 0.92
CA TYR A 26 4.51 -0.06 2.02
C TYR A 26 3.07 0.43 2.07
N ILE A 27 2.15 -0.48 2.43
CA ILE A 27 0.72 -0.19 2.44
C ILE A 27 0.01 -0.88 3.60
N LEU A 28 -0.92 -0.15 4.20
CA LEU A 28 -1.91 -0.69 5.14
C LEU A 28 -3.05 -1.33 4.35
N THR A 29 -3.02 -2.65 4.17
CA THR A 29 -4.01 -3.37 3.34
C THR A 29 -5.45 -3.25 3.86
N CYS A 30 -5.66 -2.90 5.13
CA CYS A 30 -6.98 -2.59 5.67
C CYS A 30 -7.52 -1.21 5.24
N GLN A 31 -6.65 -0.28 4.87
CA GLN A 31 -6.98 1.08 4.43
C GLN A 31 -6.74 1.32 2.94
N GLY A 32 -6.01 0.42 2.27
CA GLY A 32 -5.63 0.50 0.87
C GLY A 32 -6.81 0.26 -0.07
N VAL A 33 -7.02 1.18 -1.00
CA VAL A 33 -7.98 1.07 -2.09
C VAL A 33 -7.21 0.94 -3.40
N PRO A 34 -7.38 -0.14 -4.17
CA PRO A 34 -6.74 -0.28 -5.47
C PRO A 34 -7.15 0.86 -6.41
N ASP A 35 -6.19 1.49 -7.08
CA ASP A 35 -6.49 2.48 -8.13
C ASP A 35 -6.62 1.80 -9.52
N THR A 36 -6.28 0.52 -9.60
CA THR A 36 -6.30 -0.33 -10.80
C THR A 36 -7.21 -1.54 -10.61
N ASP A 37 -7.58 -2.22 -11.71
CA ASP A 37 -8.43 -3.42 -11.68
C ASP A 37 -7.85 -4.55 -10.82
N SER A 38 -6.52 -4.65 -10.76
CA SER A 38 -5.80 -5.59 -9.89
C SER A 38 -4.52 -4.98 -9.36
N ILE A 39 -4.16 -5.37 -8.14
CA ILE A 39 -2.88 -5.06 -7.51
C ILE A 39 -2.28 -6.34 -6.94
N THR A 40 -0.95 -6.39 -6.85
CA THR A 40 -0.24 -7.46 -6.15
C THR A 40 0.50 -6.88 -4.96
N VAL A 41 0.32 -7.50 -3.80
CA VAL A 41 1.03 -7.14 -2.57
C VAL A 41 1.80 -8.34 -2.03
N ARG A 42 2.99 -8.10 -1.49
CA ARG A 42 3.77 -9.08 -0.74
C ARG A 42 3.58 -8.85 0.75
N TYR A 43 3.22 -9.91 1.46
CA TYR A 43 3.19 -9.92 2.92
C TYR A 43 4.53 -10.41 3.48
N GLU A 44 5.02 -9.72 4.50
CA GLU A 44 6.11 -10.11 5.40
C GLU A 44 5.59 -10.35 6.82
#